data_AF-A0A645AGD1-F1
#
_entry.id   AF-A0A645AGD1-F1
#
_cell.length_a   1.000
_cell.length_b   1.000
_cell.length_c   1.000
_cell.angle_alpha   90.00
_cell.angle_beta   90.00
_cell.angle_gamma   90.00
#
_symmetry.space_group_name_H-M   'P 1'
#
loop_
_entity.id
_entity.type
_entity.pdbx_description
1 polymer ?
#
loop_
_entity_poly.entity_id
_entity_poly.type
_entity_poly.pdbx_seq_one_letter_code
_entity_poly.pdbx_strand_id
1 'polypeptide(L)'
;MTDSKEAEVMDIDEELFRQDIVQAKLYGYLKIPDAKALVQSHKSGAQASEAEAVAGIAEYVADKMEKDTIYIMGTGSTMAAVMKEIKLPKTLLGVDLVYNGQVVAADCNEKTILEHLNNYDKAKIVVTVIGGQGYIFGRGNQQISAEVIRRVGKDNIIVVATKNKLAGLAGNELYVDTGDEEINKLLSGWKRVVAGYGYEILMKICG
;
A
#
# COMPACT_ATOMS: atom_id res chain seq x y z
N MET A 1 1.83 35.50 -3.78
CA MET A 1 2.12 34.55 -4.87
C MET A 1 2.05 33.17 -4.22
N THR A 2 0.95 32.46 -4.42
CA THR A 2 0.65 31.23 -3.68
C THR A 2 0.83 30.07 -4.66
N ASP A 3 1.86 29.26 -4.45
CA ASP A 3 2.14 28.06 -5.24
C ASP A 3 0.98 27.07 -5.07
N SER A 4 0.45 26.58 -6.20
CA SER A 4 -0.62 25.58 -6.27
C SER A 4 -0.06 24.28 -6.84
N LYS A 5 -0.30 23.14 -6.18
CA LYS A 5 0.00 21.81 -6.71
C LYS A 5 -1.26 21.13 -7.23
N GLU A 6 -1.09 20.40 -8.32
CA GLU A 6 -2.11 19.62 -9.01
C GLU A 6 -2.36 18.32 -8.24
N ALA A 7 -3.63 17.98 -8.00
CA ALA A 7 -4.06 16.72 -7.40
C ALA A 7 -4.97 15.99 -8.40
N GLU A 8 -4.70 14.70 -8.62
CA GLU A 8 -5.44 13.86 -9.55
C GLU A 8 -6.82 13.52 -8.97
N VAL A 9 -7.88 13.87 -9.71
CA VAL A 9 -9.25 13.40 -9.45
C VAL A 9 -9.59 12.43 -10.58
N MET A 10 -9.82 11.17 -10.25
CA MET A 10 -10.19 10.15 -11.22
C MET A 10 -11.66 9.78 -11.06
N ASP A 11 -12.42 9.90 -12.14
CA ASP A 11 -13.68 9.20 -12.34
C ASP A 11 -13.38 7.98 -13.21
N ILE A 12 -13.83 6.80 -12.78
CA ILE A 12 -13.48 5.52 -13.41
C ILE A 12 -14.67 5.05 -14.23
N ASP A 13 -14.50 4.95 -15.54
CA ASP A 13 -15.45 4.30 -16.44
C ASP A 13 -15.31 2.77 -16.31
N GLU A 14 -16.33 2.13 -15.72
CA GLU A 14 -16.37 0.71 -15.34
C GLU A 14 -16.28 -0.29 -16.51
N GLU A 15 -16.43 0.18 -17.76
CA GLU A 15 -16.44 -0.70 -18.94
C GLU A 15 -15.04 -0.88 -19.56
N LEU A 16 -14.20 0.16 -19.49
CA LEU A 16 -12.76 0.10 -19.82
C LEU A 16 -11.92 -0.54 -18.69
N PHE A 17 -12.41 -0.46 -17.45
CA PHE A 17 -11.89 -1.13 -16.26
C PHE A 17 -11.77 -2.65 -16.41
N ARG A 18 -12.66 -3.28 -17.18
CA ARG A 18 -12.71 -4.74 -17.37
C ARG A 18 -11.72 -5.28 -18.41
N GLN A 19 -10.98 -4.43 -19.11
CA GLN A 19 -10.10 -4.83 -20.21
C GLN A 19 -8.63 -4.46 -20.00
N ASP A 20 -8.22 -4.08 -18.79
CA ASP A 20 -6.84 -3.63 -18.48
C ASP A 20 -6.33 -2.44 -19.32
N ILE A 21 -7.23 -1.68 -19.97
CA ILE A 21 -6.89 -0.48 -20.75
C ILE A 21 -7.34 0.76 -19.97
N VAL A 22 -6.38 1.42 -19.32
CA VAL A 22 -6.60 2.75 -18.73
C VAL A 22 -6.24 3.81 -19.78
N GLN A 23 -7.23 4.31 -20.53
CA GLN A 23 -7.05 5.48 -21.38
C GLN A 23 -7.37 6.75 -20.58
N ALA A 24 -6.38 7.26 -19.83
CA ALA A 24 -6.52 8.51 -19.11
C ALA A 24 -6.44 9.71 -20.08
N LYS A 25 -7.57 10.38 -20.34
CA LYS A 25 -7.58 11.75 -20.87
C LYS A 25 -7.74 12.72 -19.71
N LEU A 26 -6.70 13.51 -19.46
CA LEU A 26 -6.66 14.59 -18.47
C LEU A 26 -7.57 15.75 -18.92
N TYR A 27 -8.66 16.01 -18.21
CA TYR A 27 -9.62 17.07 -18.55
C TYR A 27 -9.49 18.36 -17.72
N GLY A 28 -8.65 18.42 -16.69
CA GLY A 28 -8.35 19.68 -16.00
C GLY A 28 -7.81 19.54 -14.58
N TYR A 29 -7.37 20.67 -14.01
CA TYR A 29 -6.77 20.78 -12.69
C TYR A 29 -7.67 21.58 -11.73
N LEU A 30 -7.90 21.05 -10.53
CA LEU A 30 -8.59 21.75 -9.43
C LEU A 30 -7.58 22.22 -8.38
N LYS A 31 -7.68 23.48 -7.96
CA LYS A 31 -6.78 24.10 -6.97
C LYS A 31 -7.25 23.82 -5.55
N ILE A 32 -6.39 23.21 -4.73
CA ILE A 32 -6.58 23.07 -3.28
C ILE A 32 -5.55 23.92 -2.49
N PRO A 33 -5.86 24.36 -1.25
CA PRO A 33 -4.95 25.16 -0.43
C PRO A 33 -3.78 24.34 0.13
N ASP A 34 -2.58 24.93 0.13
CA ASP A 34 -1.34 24.35 0.68
C ASP A 34 -1.30 24.50 2.22
N ALA A 35 -1.64 23.44 2.95
CA ALA A 35 -1.49 23.39 4.40
C ALA A 35 -0.14 22.76 4.75
N LYS A 36 0.89 23.59 4.87
CA LYS A 36 2.22 23.20 5.39
C LYS A 36 2.09 22.69 6.83
N ALA A 37 2.06 21.39 7.03
CA ALA A 37 2.40 20.78 8.31
C ALA A 37 3.93 20.86 8.50
N LEU A 38 4.33 21.71 9.45
CA LEU A 38 5.70 22.02 9.83
C LEU A 38 6.46 20.78 10.33
N VAL A 39 7.31 20.20 9.50
CA VAL A 39 8.50 19.47 9.98
C VAL A 39 9.71 19.84 9.10
N GLN A 40 10.22 21.05 9.31
CA GLN A 40 11.61 21.34 8.97
C GLN A 40 12.51 20.66 10.00
N SER A 41 12.95 19.44 9.70
CA SER A 41 14.21 18.94 10.26
C SER A 41 15.33 19.43 9.35
N HIS A 42 16.11 20.36 9.89
CA HIS A 42 17.30 20.92 9.27
C HIS A 42 18.34 19.82 8.96
N LYS A 43 18.87 19.88 7.73
CA LYS A 43 20.06 19.17 7.20
C LYS A 43 19.90 17.67 7.00
N SER A 44 19.59 17.25 5.77
CA SER A 44 20.28 16.17 5.02
C SER A 44 19.58 15.93 3.68
N GLY A 45 20.28 16.18 2.57
CA GLY A 45 19.94 15.68 1.23
C GLY A 45 18.74 16.35 0.54
N ALA A 46 18.78 16.45 -0.79
CA ALA A 46 17.62 16.82 -1.58
C ALA A 46 16.40 15.97 -1.17
N GLN A 47 15.20 16.56 -1.11
CA GLN A 47 13.97 15.80 -0.93
C GLN A 47 13.93 14.72 -2.02
N ALA A 48 14.08 13.45 -1.65
CA ALA A 48 14.03 12.35 -2.60
C ALA A 48 12.73 12.47 -3.40
N SER A 49 12.85 12.34 -4.72
CA SER A 49 11.68 12.28 -5.59
C SER A 49 10.76 11.14 -5.18
N GLU A 50 9.48 11.22 -5.52
CA GLU A 50 8.53 10.13 -5.25
C GLU A 50 9.04 8.80 -5.83
N ALA A 51 9.67 8.85 -7.00
CA ALA A 51 10.27 7.68 -7.65
C ALA A 51 11.40 7.06 -6.82
N GLU A 52 12.31 7.88 -6.28
CA GLU A 52 13.40 7.40 -5.42
C GLU A 52 12.88 6.82 -4.09
N ALA A 53 11.85 7.44 -3.51
CA ALA A 53 11.22 6.92 -2.30
C ALA A 53 10.57 5.55 -2.55
N VAL A 54 9.88 5.39 -3.68
CA VAL A 54 9.27 4.12 -4.09
C VAL A 54 10.33 3.07 -4.39
N ALA A 55 11.43 3.42 -5.07
CA ALA A 55 12.54 2.51 -5.33
C ALA A 55 13.16 1.99 -4.02
N GLY A 56 13.40 2.87 -3.04
CA GLY A 56 13.92 2.46 -1.74
C GLY A 56 12.96 1.59 -0.94
N ILE A 57 11.64 1.81 -1.04
CA ILE A 57 10.63 0.91 -0.48
C ILE A 57 10.71 -0.46 -1.14
N ALA A 58 10.84 -0.50 -2.47
CA ALA A 58 10.89 -1.74 -3.21
C ALA A 58 12.14 -2.56 -2.89
N GLU A 59 13.30 -1.91 -2.79
CA GLU A 59 14.55 -2.52 -2.34
C GLU A 59 14.41 -3.07 -0.91
N TYR A 60 13.76 -2.33 0.00
CA TYR A 60 13.47 -2.83 1.35
C TYR A 60 12.60 -4.09 1.31
N VAL A 61 11.53 -4.09 0.51
CA VAL A 61 10.64 -5.25 0.39
C VAL A 61 11.43 -6.43 -0.15
N ALA A 62 12.20 -6.25 -1.23
CA ALA A 62 13.03 -7.29 -1.84
C ALA A 62 14.02 -7.92 -0.85
N ASP A 63 14.74 -7.09 -0.07
CA ASP A 63 15.72 -7.54 0.92
C ASP A 63 15.08 -8.30 2.08
N LYS A 64 13.81 -8.03 2.39
CA LYS A 64 13.06 -8.70 3.46
C LYS A 64 12.24 -9.88 2.98
N MET A 65 12.27 -10.20 1.68
CA MET A 65 11.63 -11.40 1.16
C MET A 65 12.39 -12.65 1.60
N GLU A 66 11.79 -13.35 2.54
CA GLU A 66 12.23 -14.67 2.99
C GLU A 66 11.86 -15.77 1.99
N LYS A 67 12.72 -16.80 1.92
CA LYS A 67 12.39 -18.05 1.24
C LYS A 67 11.23 -18.77 1.93
N ASP A 68 10.52 -19.56 1.16
CA ASP A 68 9.44 -20.43 1.62
C ASP A 68 8.34 -19.66 2.38
N THR A 69 8.08 -18.44 1.92
CA THR A 69 7.07 -17.52 2.46
C THR A 69 6.24 -16.97 1.31
N ILE A 70 4.91 -17.07 1.43
CA ILE A 70 4.00 -16.44 0.46
C ILE A 70 3.74 -14.98 0.84
N TYR A 71 3.83 -14.09 -0.14
CA TYR A 71 3.58 -12.66 0.01
C TYR A 71 2.29 -12.28 -0.69
N ILE A 72 1.34 -11.74 0.07
CA ILE A 72 0.11 -11.15 -0.42
C ILE A 72 0.40 -9.68 -0.75
N MET A 73 0.52 -9.37 -2.03
CA MET A 73 0.87 -8.05 -2.53
C MET A 73 -0.40 -7.26 -2.80
N GLY A 74 -0.63 -6.23 -1.99
CA GLY A 74 -1.82 -5.38 -2.06
C GLY A 74 -1.98 -4.60 -3.37
N THR A 75 -3.05 -3.82 -3.44
CA THR A 75 -3.43 -3.06 -4.64
C THR A 75 -2.69 -1.73 -4.73
N GLY A 76 -2.78 -1.09 -5.91
CA GLY A 76 -2.40 0.32 -6.09
C GLY A 76 -1.01 0.55 -6.68
N SER A 77 -0.76 1.80 -7.07
CA SER A 77 0.43 2.22 -7.83
C SER A 77 1.75 2.01 -7.09
N THR A 78 1.77 2.18 -5.76
CA THR A 78 2.97 1.90 -4.96
C THR A 78 3.32 0.41 -5.02
N MET A 79 2.33 -0.47 -4.88
CA MET A 79 2.57 -1.91 -4.98
C MET A 79 2.96 -2.34 -6.39
N ALA A 80 2.37 -1.72 -7.43
CA ALA A 80 2.78 -1.93 -8.81
C ALA A 80 4.24 -1.53 -9.06
N ALA A 81 4.68 -0.40 -8.50
CA ALA A 81 6.05 0.04 -8.61
C ALA A 81 7.03 -0.84 -7.81
N VAL A 82 6.64 -1.31 -6.63
CA VAL A 82 7.41 -2.30 -5.86
C VAL A 82 7.61 -3.58 -6.66
N MET A 83 6.53 -4.14 -7.21
CA MET A 83 6.56 -5.36 -8.03
C MET A 83 7.43 -5.17 -9.29
N LYS A 84 7.33 -4.01 -9.94
CA LYS A 84 8.15 -3.66 -11.10
C LYS A 84 9.64 -3.66 -10.78
N GLU A 85 10.05 -3.10 -9.65
CA GLU A 85 11.46 -3.03 -9.24
C GLU A 85 12.03 -4.44 -8.97
N ILE A 86 11.24 -5.32 -8.35
CA ILE A 86 11.61 -6.73 -8.15
C ILE A 86 11.38 -7.61 -9.40
N LYS A 87 11.08 -6.99 -10.54
CA LYS A 87 10.92 -7.62 -11.86
C LYS A 87 9.79 -8.66 -11.92
N LEU A 88 8.71 -8.42 -11.19
CA LEU A 88 7.51 -9.24 -11.19
C LEU A 88 6.32 -8.52 -11.84
N PRO A 89 5.45 -9.23 -12.58
CA PRO A 89 4.23 -8.66 -13.11
C PRO A 89 3.27 -8.31 -11.96
N LYS A 90 2.43 -7.30 -12.15
CA LYS A 90 1.43 -6.90 -11.14
C LYS A 90 0.13 -6.45 -11.77
N THR A 91 -0.98 -7.00 -11.31
CA THR A 91 -2.31 -6.44 -11.57
C THR A 91 -2.46 -5.14 -10.78
N LEU A 92 -2.75 -4.02 -11.45
CA LEU A 92 -2.76 -2.69 -10.83
C LEU A 92 -3.80 -2.61 -9.69
N LEU A 93 -4.98 -3.17 -9.94
CA LEU A 93 -6.13 -3.12 -9.04
C LEU A 93 -6.40 -4.44 -8.31
N GLY A 94 -5.64 -5.48 -8.64
CA GLY A 94 -5.77 -6.81 -8.03
C GLY A 94 -4.81 -7.05 -6.88
N VAL A 95 -5.05 -8.10 -6.10
CA VAL A 95 -4.11 -8.61 -5.10
C VAL A 95 -3.36 -9.79 -5.71
N ASP A 96 -2.04 -9.76 -5.68
CA ASP A 96 -1.21 -10.81 -6.29
C ASP A 96 -0.45 -11.58 -5.22
N LEU A 97 -0.22 -12.87 -5.46
CA LEU A 97 0.52 -13.76 -4.58
C LEU A 97 1.90 -14.04 -5.13
N VAL A 98 2.93 -13.78 -4.34
CA VAL A 98 4.33 -14.01 -4.70
C VAL A 98 4.94 -15.06 -3.79
N TYR A 99 5.62 -16.04 -4.36
CA TYR A 99 6.35 -17.07 -3.63
C TYR A 99 7.71 -17.32 -4.29
N ASN A 100 8.78 -17.30 -3.51
CA ASN A 100 10.16 -17.53 -3.97
C ASN A 100 10.53 -16.77 -5.25
N GLY A 101 10.15 -15.49 -5.33
CA GLY A 101 10.47 -14.60 -6.44
C GLY A 101 9.67 -14.89 -7.71
N GLN A 102 8.49 -15.50 -7.59
CA GLN A 102 7.57 -15.75 -8.70
C GLN A 102 6.14 -15.41 -8.30
N VAL A 103 5.37 -14.85 -9.23
CA VAL A 103 3.92 -14.67 -9.04
C VAL A 103 3.26 -16.03 -9.23
N VAL A 104 2.67 -16.57 -8.16
CA VAL A 104 1.99 -17.88 -8.17
C VAL A 104 0.49 -17.76 -8.43
N ALA A 105 -0.09 -16.58 -8.15
CA ALA A 105 -1.44 -16.23 -8.53
C ALA A 105 -1.55 -14.70 -8.68
N ALA A 106 -2.33 -14.24 -9.65
CA ALA A 106 -2.56 -12.83 -9.93
C ALA A 106 -4.06 -12.52 -9.85
N ASP A 107 -4.40 -11.27 -9.51
CA ASP A 107 -5.77 -10.78 -9.37
C ASP A 107 -6.66 -11.67 -8.48
N CYS A 108 -6.15 -11.99 -7.30
CA CYS A 108 -6.76 -12.95 -6.39
C CYS A 108 -7.94 -12.34 -5.63
N ASN A 109 -9.03 -13.09 -5.55
CA ASN A 109 -10.08 -12.84 -4.56
C ASN A 109 -9.75 -13.50 -3.20
N GLU A 110 -10.57 -13.22 -2.18
CA GLU A 110 -10.40 -13.78 -0.83
C GLU A 110 -10.27 -15.31 -0.86
N LYS A 111 -11.18 -15.99 -1.56
CA LYS A 111 -11.19 -17.45 -1.64
C LYS A 111 -9.86 -18.01 -2.16
N THR A 112 -9.33 -17.41 -3.23
CA THR A 112 -8.06 -17.81 -3.84
C THR A 112 -6.91 -17.61 -2.85
N ILE A 113 -6.89 -16.49 -2.13
CA ILE A 113 -5.87 -16.20 -1.11
C ILE A 113 -5.92 -17.23 0.02
N LEU A 114 -7.11 -17.52 0.55
CA LEU A 114 -7.29 -18.49 1.64
C LEU A 114 -6.91 -19.92 1.21
N GLU A 115 -7.22 -20.32 -0.02
CA GLU A 115 -6.81 -21.60 -0.58
C GLU A 115 -5.28 -21.73 -0.65
N HIS A 116 -4.59 -20.67 -1.09
CA HIS A 116 -3.13 -20.66 -1.07
C HIS A 116 -2.59 -20.71 0.35
N LEU A 117 -3.14 -19.95 1.29
CA LEU A 117 -2.70 -19.97 2.69
C LEU A 117 -2.80 -21.35 3.36
N ASN A 118 -3.61 -22.28 2.83
CA ASN A 118 -3.62 -23.67 3.33
C ASN A 118 -2.42 -24.50 2.86
N ASN A 119 -1.73 -24.07 1.80
CA ASN A 119 -0.63 -24.79 1.16
C ASN A 119 0.76 -24.27 1.55
N TYR A 120 0.85 -23.19 2.31
CA TYR A 120 2.11 -22.57 2.72
C TYR A 120 2.14 -22.33 4.23
N ASP A 121 3.28 -22.66 4.86
CA ASP A 121 3.45 -22.53 6.31
C ASP A 121 3.62 -21.08 6.78
N LYS A 122 4.19 -20.22 5.92
CA LYS A 122 4.51 -18.83 6.23
C LYS A 122 3.87 -17.90 5.21
N ALA A 123 3.25 -16.84 5.72
CA ALA A 123 2.63 -15.82 4.89
C ALA A 123 2.92 -14.41 5.44
N LYS A 124 3.03 -13.45 4.53
CA LYS A 124 3.14 -12.02 4.84
C LYS A 124 2.23 -11.20 3.94
N ILE A 125 1.75 -10.07 4.44
CA ILE A 125 0.96 -9.11 3.66
C ILE A 125 1.82 -7.86 3.44
N VAL A 126 1.93 -7.40 2.20
CA VAL A 126 2.56 -6.11 1.87
C VAL A 126 1.50 -5.19 1.31
N VAL A 127 1.21 -4.11 2.03
CA VAL A 127 0.13 -3.17 1.71
C VAL A 127 0.62 -1.73 1.81
N THR A 128 -0.04 -0.85 1.08
CA THR A 128 0.19 0.59 1.13
C THR A 128 -1.03 1.32 1.67
N VAL A 129 -0.83 2.58 2.05
CA VAL A 129 -1.92 3.45 2.50
C VAL A 129 -2.79 3.86 1.30
N ILE A 130 -4.11 3.72 1.47
CA ILE A 130 -5.15 4.15 0.54
C ILE A 130 -5.21 5.69 0.59
N GLY A 131 -5.08 6.33 -0.58
CA GLY A 131 -4.76 7.76 -0.72
C GLY A 131 -5.67 8.72 0.07
N GLY A 132 -5.07 9.76 0.65
CA GLY A 132 -5.73 10.90 1.32
C GLY A 132 -6.40 10.61 2.67
N GLN A 133 -6.95 9.40 2.84
CA GLN A 133 -7.78 9.05 3.99
C GLN A 133 -7.01 8.32 5.09
N GLY A 134 -5.91 7.63 4.76
CA GLY A 134 -5.07 6.94 5.75
C GLY A 134 -5.45 5.49 6.02
N TYR A 135 -6.41 4.92 5.30
CA TYR A 135 -6.78 3.51 5.46
C TYR A 135 -5.69 2.58 4.94
N ILE A 136 -5.35 1.53 5.72
CA ILE A 136 -4.49 0.42 5.27
C ILE A 136 -5.36 -0.76 4.81
N PHE A 137 -6.44 -1.01 5.56
CA PHE A 137 -7.49 -1.94 5.21
C PHE A 137 -8.81 -1.18 5.30
N GLY A 138 -9.64 -1.27 4.27
CA GLY A 138 -10.93 -0.58 4.23
C GLY A 138 -11.98 -1.44 3.53
N ARG A 139 -13.25 -1.04 3.67
CA ARG A 139 -14.42 -1.83 3.22
C ARG A 139 -14.43 -2.23 1.74
N GLY A 140 -13.73 -1.48 0.88
CA GLY A 140 -13.65 -1.74 -0.56
C GLY A 140 -12.58 -2.76 -0.98
N ASN A 141 -11.64 -3.13 -0.10
CA ASN A 141 -10.56 -4.08 -0.41
C ASN A 141 -10.79 -5.44 0.26
N GLN A 142 -11.94 -6.06 -0.05
CA GLN A 142 -12.40 -7.31 0.57
C GLN A 142 -11.54 -8.54 0.21
N GLN A 143 -10.60 -8.41 -0.73
CA GLN A 143 -9.66 -9.48 -1.09
C GLN A 143 -8.79 -9.86 0.10
N ILE A 144 -8.30 -8.88 0.87
CA ILE A 144 -7.53 -9.09 2.10
C ILE A 144 -8.48 -8.96 3.29
N SER A 145 -9.32 -9.98 3.47
CA SER A 145 -10.37 -10.00 4.48
C SER A 145 -9.85 -10.14 5.91
N ALA A 146 -10.75 -9.98 6.88
CA ALA A 146 -10.50 -10.25 8.29
C ALA A 146 -9.94 -11.67 8.52
N GLU A 147 -10.44 -12.67 7.80
CA GLU A 147 -9.96 -14.06 7.90
C GLU A 147 -8.54 -14.23 7.33
N VAL A 148 -8.23 -13.57 6.20
CA VAL A 148 -6.87 -13.54 5.66
C VAL A 148 -5.90 -12.93 6.67
N ILE A 149 -6.27 -11.77 7.24
CA ILE A 149 -5.47 -11.08 8.26
C ILE A 149 -5.28 -11.95 9.50
N ARG A 150 -6.34 -12.64 9.94
CA ARG A 150 -6.31 -13.55 11.11
C ARG A 150 -5.30 -14.67 10.92
N ARG A 151 -5.29 -15.30 9.74
CA ARG A 151 -4.35 -16.38 9.40
C ARG A 151 -2.90 -15.89 9.27
N VAL A 152 -2.70 -14.74 8.65
CA VAL A 152 -1.36 -14.17 8.45
C VAL A 152 -0.78 -13.65 9.78
N GLY A 153 -1.62 -13.03 10.61
CA GLY A 153 -1.22 -12.40 11.87
C GLY A 153 -0.64 -11.00 11.69
N LYS A 154 -0.90 -10.13 12.67
CA LYS A 154 -0.56 -8.68 12.59
C LYS A 154 0.93 -8.38 12.42
N ASP A 155 1.79 -9.25 12.95
CA ASP A 155 3.26 -9.07 12.94
C ASP A 155 3.85 -9.34 11.55
N ASN A 156 3.11 -10.05 10.69
CA ASN A 156 3.47 -10.38 9.32
C ASN A 156 2.92 -9.38 8.29
N ILE A 157 2.36 -8.26 8.75
CA ILE A 157 1.87 -7.17 7.88
C ILE A 157 2.97 -6.12 7.74
N ILE A 158 3.40 -5.89 6.52
CA ILE A 158 4.37 -4.86 6.13
C ILE A 158 3.59 -3.72 5.49
N VAL A 159 3.61 -2.55 6.13
CA VAL A 159 2.96 -1.34 5.63
C VAL A 159 4.00 -0.47 4.98
N VAL A 160 3.78 -0.08 3.72
CA VAL A 160 4.70 0.75 2.95
C VAL A 160 4.01 2.03 2.47
N ALA A 161 4.66 3.19 2.59
CA ALA A 161 4.14 4.43 2.05
C ALA A 161 5.23 5.48 1.94
N THR A 162 5.24 6.25 0.85
CA THR A 162 6.20 7.35 0.71
C THR A 162 5.93 8.45 1.72
N LYS A 163 6.98 9.21 2.07
CA LYS A 163 6.86 10.38 2.95
C LYS A 163 5.79 11.36 2.47
N ASN A 164 5.67 11.56 1.16
CA ASN A 164 4.67 12.45 0.58
C ASN A 164 3.25 11.93 0.82
N LYS A 165 3.00 10.62 0.63
CA LYS A 165 1.71 10.01 0.95
C LYS A 165 1.36 10.14 2.43
N LEU A 166 2.33 9.92 3.32
CA LEU A 166 2.13 10.02 4.76
C LEU A 166 1.89 11.46 5.23
N ALA A 167 2.61 12.43 4.67
CA ALA A 167 2.42 13.85 4.97
C ALA A 167 1.06 14.40 4.49
N GLY A 168 0.45 13.76 3.50
CA GLY A 168 -0.87 14.11 2.98
C GLY A 168 -2.04 13.53 3.76
N LEU A 169 -1.81 12.77 4.84
CA LEU A 169 -2.88 12.14 5.61
C LEU A 169 -3.54 13.13 6.57
N ALA A 170 -4.87 13.19 6.52
CA ALA A 170 -5.65 13.95 7.48
C ALA A 170 -5.49 13.35 8.89
N GLY A 171 -4.78 14.05 9.77
CA GLY A 171 -4.66 13.68 11.19
C GLY A 171 -3.40 12.89 11.58
N ASN A 172 -2.46 12.61 10.66
CA ASN A 172 -1.23 11.85 10.94
C ASN A 172 -1.47 10.44 11.55
N GLU A 173 -2.65 9.88 11.33
CA GLU A 173 -3.04 8.54 11.80
C GLU A 173 -3.36 7.64 10.61
N LEU A 174 -3.29 6.33 10.85
CA LEU A 174 -3.71 5.30 9.92
C LEU A 174 -5.02 4.69 10.40
N TYR A 175 -5.81 4.18 9.48
CA TYR A 175 -7.12 3.61 9.79
C TYR A 175 -7.25 2.18 9.28
N VAL A 176 -8.03 1.38 10.00
CA VAL A 176 -8.45 0.05 9.57
C VAL A 176 -9.96 -0.09 9.74
N ASP A 177 -10.60 -0.64 8.73
CA ASP A 177 -11.99 -1.07 8.79
C ASP A 177 -12.14 -2.37 8.00
N THR A 178 -11.95 -3.50 8.70
CA THR A 178 -12.04 -4.83 8.11
C THR A 178 -13.45 -5.43 8.19
N GLY A 179 -14.43 -4.69 8.72
CA GLY A 179 -15.77 -5.22 9.04
C GLY A 179 -15.81 -6.22 10.20
N ASP A 180 -14.69 -6.43 10.90
CA ASP A 180 -14.55 -7.34 12.04
C ASP A 180 -13.89 -6.57 13.20
N GLU A 181 -14.63 -6.37 14.29
CA GLU A 181 -14.13 -5.59 15.44
C GLU A 181 -12.93 -6.21 16.13
N GLU A 182 -12.80 -7.53 16.16
CA GLU A 182 -11.67 -8.19 16.80
C GLU A 182 -10.40 -7.93 15.99
N ILE A 183 -10.49 -8.01 14.66
CA ILE A 183 -9.36 -7.72 13.77
C ILE A 183 -9.00 -6.23 13.81
N ASN A 184 -9.99 -5.32 13.80
CA ASN A 184 -9.71 -3.90 13.99
C ASN A 184 -8.96 -3.62 15.30
N LYS A 185 -9.38 -4.23 16.42
CA LYS A 185 -8.70 -4.13 17.72
C LYS A 185 -7.30 -4.75 17.69
N LEU A 186 -7.13 -5.89 17.01
CA LEU A 186 -5.85 -6.58 16.85
C LEU A 186 -4.82 -5.70 16.10
N LEU A 187 -5.27 -4.98 15.08
CA LEU A 187 -4.45 -4.11 14.24
C LEU A 187 -4.19 -2.72 14.84
N SER A 188 -5.06 -2.27 15.74
CA SER A 188 -4.94 -0.97 16.40
C SER A 188 -3.68 -0.85 17.24
N GLY A 189 -3.16 0.37 17.36
CA GLY A 189 -1.94 0.69 18.11
C GLY A 189 -0.80 1.15 17.22
N TRP A 190 0.44 1.03 17.69
CA TRP A 190 1.59 1.56 16.95
C TRP A 190 2.11 0.57 15.92
N LYS A 191 2.24 1.02 14.67
CA LYS A 191 2.77 0.24 13.55
C LYS A 191 3.90 0.99 12.88
N ARG A 192 4.93 0.25 12.48
CA ARG A 192 6.02 0.77 11.64
C ARG A 192 5.58 0.79 10.19
N VAL A 193 5.77 1.92 9.54
CA VAL A 193 5.55 2.13 8.11
C VAL A 193 6.89 2.33 7.43
N VAL A 194 7.19 1.51 6.44
CA VAL A 194 8.39 1.63 5.63
C VAL A 194 8.18 2.80 4.65
N ALA A 195 9.02 3.82 4.76
CA ALA A 195 8.93 5.02 3.94
C ALA A 195 10.15 5.27 3.04
N GLY A 196 11.06 4.29 2.98
CA GLY A 196 12.24 4.26 2.12
C GLY A 196 13.20 3.15 2.58
N TYR A 197 14.31 2.97 1.87
CA TYR A 197 15.31 1.97 2.24
C TYR A 197 15.93 2.30 3.59
N GLY A 198 15.82 1.38 4.55
CA GLY A 198 16.32 1.57 5.93
C GLY A 198 15.61 2.67 6.73
N TYR A 199 14.46 3.18 6.25
CA TYR A 199 13.75 4.28 6.88
C TYR A 199 12.29 3.89 7.18
N GLU A 200 11.97 3.83 8.48
CA GLU A 200 10.64 3.51 8.99
C GLU A 200 10.09 4.69 9.81
N ILE A 201 8.78 4.93 9.74
CA ILE A 201 8.06 5.89 10.58
C ILE A 201 7.10 5.11 11.48
N LEU A 202 7.05 5.47 12.77
CA LEU A 202 6.05 4.92 13.68
C LEU A 202 4.75 5.71 13.55
N MET A 203 3.65 5.03 13.22
CA MET A 203 2.33 5.62 13.08
C MET A 203 1.32 4.88 13.93
N LYS A 204 0.29 5.59 14.39
CA LYS A 204 -0.80 5.00 15.15
C LYS A 204 -1.90 4.53 14.19
N ILE A 205 -2.34 3.29 14.36
CA ILE A 205 -3.51 2.71 13.70
C ILE A 205 -4.71 2.86 14.64
N CYS A 206 -5.77 3.44 14.10
CA CYS A 206 -7.10 3.55 14.71
C CYS A 206 -8.06 2.60 13.97
N GLY A 207 -8.82 1.79 14.72
CA GLY A 207 -9.75 0.79 14.17
C GLY A 207 -11.11 0.82 14.84
#